data_AF-A0A1F6QNY6-F1
#
_entry.id   AF-A0A1F6QNY6-F1
#
_cell.length_a   1.000
_cell.length_b   1.000
_cell.length_c   1.000
_cell.angle_alpha   90.00
_cell.angle_beta   90.00
_cell.angle_gamma   90.00
#
_symmetry.space_group_name_H-M   'P 1'
#
loop_
_entity.id
_entity.type
_entity.pdbx_description
1 polymer ?
#
loop_
_entity_poly.entity_id
_entity_poly.type
_entity_poly.pdbx_seq_one_letter_code
_entity_poly.pdbx_strand_id
1 'polypeptide(L)'
;MSIYKLIDRLGLVVEESPSVPWSSYKLVNIEKFYDQLELVMSKLPQEIKDATSILSQKEEIISQAQSKAEKVLKEAQKQSDELMENTQYKVDKMVKDSEILKKIEQEAEKIKRSILQEAEEIRLRALKESEEMRNKAYEESESTRVGADNYAESILTSLDQDLTNALSIIRNGQKHISSSKSNSNRFQSTQSNGRDKEAAIL
;
A
#
# COMPACT_ATOMS: atom_id res chain seq x y z
N MET A 1 76.49 -45.16 -8.90
CA MET A 1 77.26 -44.89 -10.14
C MET A 1 76.30 -45.16 -11.29
N SER A 2 75.97 -44.16 -12.12
CA SER A 2 74.92 -44.32 -13.14
C SER A 2 75.36 -45.29 -14.23
N ILE A 3 74.40 -45.94 -14.89
CA ILE A 3 74.66 -46.85 -16.01
C ILE A 3 75.52 -46.19 -17.10
N TYR A 4 75.32 -44.90 -17.35
CA TYR A 4 76.14 -44.09 -18.26
C TYR A 4 77.61 -44.07 -17.86
N LYS A 5 77.93 -43.94 -16.57
CA LYS A 5 79.33 -43.99 -16.10
C LYS A 5 79.96 -45.37 -16.26
N LEU A 6 79.17 -46.45 -16.27
CA LEU A 6 79.67 -47.80 -16.52
C LEU A 6 79.91 -48.03 -18.01
N ILE A 7 79.02 -47.53 -18.88
CA ILE A 7 79.17 -47.56 -20.33
C ILE A 7 80.36 -46.70 -20.78
N ASP A 8 80.49 -45.48 -20.25
CA ASP A 8 81.64 -44.60 -20.53
C ASP A 8 82.96 -45.26 -20.12
N ARG A 9 82.97 -45.94 -18.96
CA ARG A 9 84.15 -46.67 -18.51
C ARG A 9 84.46 -47.88 -19.40
N LEU A 10 83.43 -48.58 -19.90
CA LEU A 10 83.59 -49.64 -20.90
C LEU A 10 84.25 -49.09 -22.17
N GLY A 11 83.78 -47.92 -22.64
CA GLY A 11 84.35 -47.22 -23.79
C GLY A 11 85.81 -46.82 -23.57
N LEU A 12 86.12 -46.23 -22.41
CA LEU A 12 87.48 -45.85 -22.03
C LEU A 12 88.44 -47.05 -21.98
N VAL A 13 88.01 -48.21 -21.48
CA VAL A 13 88.83 -49.43 -21.46
C VAL A 13 89.21 -49.87 -22.88
N VAL A 14 88.31 -49.70 -23.85
CA VAL A 14 88.56 -50.01 -25.27
C VAL A 14 89.44 -48.93 -25.92
N GLU A 15 89.25 -47.67 -25.56
CA GLU A 15 89.99 -46.53 -26.12
C GLU A 15 91.46 -46.49 -25.64
N GLU A 16 91.68 -46.73 -24.35
CA GLU A 16 93.00 -46.79 -23.69
C GLU A 16 93.77 -48.09 -24.03
N SER A 17 93.14 -49.04 -24.70
CA SER A 17 93.80 -50.29 -25.08
C SER A 17 94.93 -50.05 -26.12
N PRO A 18 96.05 -50.80 -26.04
CA PRO A 18 97.13 -50.70 -27.03
C PRO A 18 96.64 -51.00 -28.44
N SER A 19 97.07 -50.21 -29.42
CA SER A 19 96.78 -50.48 -30.83
C SER A 19 97.69 -51.60 -31.37
N VAL A 20 97.15 -52.48 -32.20
CA VAL A 20 97.93 -53.54 -32.85
C VAL A 20 98.64 -52.94 -34.09
N PRO A 21 99.99 -53.04 -34.19
CA PRO A 21 100.76 -52.45 -35.30
C PRO A 21 100.25 -52.90 -36.68
N TRP A 22 100.21 -51.96 -37.62
CA TRP A 22 99.72 -52.16 -39.00
C TRP A 22 98.25 -52.59 -39.13
N SER A 23 97.45 -52.43 -38.08
CA SER A 23 96.01 -52.70 -38.12
C SER A 23 95.21 -51.58 -37.45
N SER A 24 93.92 -51.54 -37.72
CA SER A 24 92.94 -50.70 -37.04
C SER A 24 92.36 -51.33 -35.77
N TYR A 25 92.91 -52.48 -35.31
CA TYR A 25 92.42 -53.20 -34.13
C TYR A 25 93.12 -52.78 -32.84
N LYS A 26 92.38 -52.90 -31.73
CA LYS A 26 92.81 -52.62 -30.35
C LYS A 26 92.96 -53.93 -29.57
N LEU A 27 93.95 -53.99 -28.69
CA LEU A 27 94.27 -55.18 -27.89
C LEU A 27 93.61 -55.05 -26.52
N VAL A 28 92.42 -55.63 -26.37
CA VAL A 28 91.57 -55.52 -25.18
C VAL A 28 91.72 -56.76 -24.30
N ASN A 29 91.81 -56.57 -22.98
CA ASN A 29 91.72 -57.68 -22.04
C ASN A 29 90.26 -58.14 -21.93
N ILE A 30 89.98 -59.33 -22.49
CA ILE A 30 88.65 -59.93 -22.55
C ILE A 30 88.05 -60.13 -21.16
N GLU A 31 88.83 -60.59 -20.18
CA GLU A 31 88.37 -60.88 -18.82
C GLU A 31 87.86 -59.61 -18.11
N LYS A 32 88.69 -58.55 -18.12
CA LYS A 32 88.32 -57.24 -17.56
C LYS A 32 87.15 -56.59 -18.30
N PHE A 33 87.04 -56.80 -19.61
CA PHE A 33 85.94 -56.29 -20.41
C PHE A 33 84.61 -56.98 -20.05
N TYR A 34 84.63 -58.31 -19.92
CA TYR A 34 83.47 -59.10 -19.49
C TYR A 34 83.03 -58.73 -18.08
N ASP A 35 83.96 -58.54 -17.13
CA ASP A 35 83.63 -58.12 -15.76
C ASP A 35 82.85 -56.79 -15.74
N GLN A 36 83.27 -55.81 -16.56
CA GLN A 36 82.57 -54.53 -16.65
C GLN A 36 81.22 -54.67 -17.38
N LEU A 37 81.14 -55.51 -18.41
CA LEU A 37 79.90 -55.79 -19.13
C LEU A 37 78.89 -56.50 -18.21
N GLU A 38 79.33 -57.44 -17.38
CA GLU A 38 78.51 -58.13 -16.39
C GLU A 38 78.01 -57.15 -15.31
N LEU A 39 78.83 -56.19 -14.90
CA LEU A 39 78.41 -55.14 -13.98
C LEU A 39 77.35 -54.19 -14.58
N VAL A 40 77.40 -53.92 -15.89
CA VAL A 40 76.36 -53.19 -16.61
C VAL A 40 75.08 -54.02 -16.70
N MET A 41 75.20 -55.29 -17.11
CA MET A 41 74.08 -56.21 -17.31
C MET A 41 73.37 -56.59 -16.01
N SER A 42 74.07 -56.59 -14.88
CA SER A 42 73.47 -56.84 -13.56
C SER A 42 72.68 -55.64 -13.01
N LYS A 43 73.02 -54.41 -13.41
CA LYS A 43 72.35 -53.18 -12.93
C LYS A 43 71.21 -52.71 -13.82
N LEU A 44 71.37 -52.84 -15.14
CA LEU A 44 70.36 -52.48 -16.14
C LEU A 44 68.91 -52.91 -15.80
N PRO A 45 68.64 -54.16 -15.36
CA PRO A 45 67.27 -54.60 -15.08
C PRO A 45 66.61 -53.78 -13.96
N GLN A 46 67.38 -53.41 -12.93
CA GLN A 46 66.86 -52.62 -11.81
C GLN A 46 66.61 -51.17 -12.24
N GLU A 47 67.52 -50.55 -13.00
CA GLU A 47 67.30 -49.22 -13.55
C GLU A 47 66.06 -49.15 -14.47
N ILE A 48 65.83 -50.17 -15.32
CA ILE A 48 64.62 -50.24 -16.16
C ILE A 48 63.37 -50.38 -15.28
N LYS A 49 63.40 -51.27 -14.28
CA LYS A 49 62.29 -51.46 -13.34
C LYS A 49 61.93 -50.17 -12.60
N ASP A 50 62.93 -49.43 -12.13
CA ASP A 50 62.74 -48.15 -11.46
C ASP A 50 62.14 -47.11 -12.41
N ALA A 51 62.64 -47.02 -13.66
CA ALA A 51 62.08 -46.13 -14.67
C ALA A 51 60.62 -46.46 -15.01
N THR A 52 60.28 -47.73 -15.18
CA THR A 52 58.89 -48.17 -15.41
C THR A 52 58.00 -47.84 -14.21
N SER A 53 58.50 -48.02 -12.98
CA SER A 53 57.76 -47.67 -11.77
C SER A 53 57.48 -46.16 -11.69
N ILE A 54 58.46 -45.31 -12.00
CA ILE A 54 58.29 -43.85 -12.04
C ILE A 54 57.25 -43.45 -13.10
N LEU A 55 57.29 -44.06 -14.29
CA LEU A 55 56.31 -43.80 -15.34
C LEU A 55 54.89 -44.18 -14.91
N SER A 56 54.74 -45.35 -14.29
CA SER A 56 53.45 -45.81 -13.75
C SER A 56 52.92 -44.89 -12.65
N GLN A 57 53.78 -44.45 -11.72
CA GLN A 57 53.41 -43.47 -10.68
C GLN A 57 53.00 -42.13 -11.29
N LYS A 58 53.70 -41.67 -12.34
CA LYS A 58 53.34 -40.44 -13.05
C LYS A 58 51.96 -40.55 -13.71
N GLU A 59 51.66 -41.67 -14.36
CA GLU A 59 50.35 -41.92 -14.96
C GLU A 59 49.25 -41.93 -13.90
N GLU A 60 49.50 -42.56 -12.75
CA GLU A 60 48.57 -42.57 -11.63
C GLU A 60 48.31 -41.15 -11.09
N ILE A 61 49.37 -40.35 -10.88
CA ILE A 61 49.25 -38.95 -10.42
C ILE A 61 48.41 -38.12 -11.40
N ILE A 62 48.65 -38.26 -12.71
CA ILE A 62 47.90 -37.54 -13.74
C ILE A 62 46.43 -37.95 -13.71
N SER A 63 46.14 -39.25 -13.62
CA SER A 63 44.77 -39.78 -13.53
C SER A 63 44.04 -39.27 -12.28
N GLN A 64 44.71 -39.31 -11.12
CA GLN A 64 44.16 -38.78 -9.88
C GLN A 64 43.90 -37.27 -9.96
N ALA A 65 44.82 -36.50 -10.56
CA ALA A 65 44.67 -35.07 -10.75
C ALA A 65 43.48 -34.73 -11.66
N GLN A 66 43.33 -35.46 -12.77
CA GLN A 66 42.19 -35.34 -13.68
C GLN A 66 40.87 -35.66 -12.97
N SER A 67 40.79 -36.79 -12.26
CA SER A 67 39.59 -37.16 -11.51
C SER A 67 39.23 -36.13 -10.42
N LYS A 68 40.24 -35.56 -9.73
CA LYS A 68 40.01 -34.48 -8.77
C LYS A 68 39.49 -33.21 -9.45
N ALA A 69 40.08 -32.82 -10.58
CA ALA A 69 39.64 -31.66 -11.34
C ALA A 69 38.19 -31.82 -11.81
N GLU A 70 37.83 -32.97 -12.36
CA GLU A 70 36.46 -33.29 -12.77
C GLU A 70 35.48 -33.24 -11.60
N LYS A 71 35.85 -33.78 -10.44
CA LYS A 71 35.02 -33.70 -9.23
C LYS A 71 34.80 -32.27 -8.78
N VAL A 72 35.85 -31.46 -8.75
CA VAL A 72 35.77 -30.04 -8.37
C VAL A 72 34.86 -29.28 -9.35
N LEU A 73 35.03 -29.51 -10.65
CA LEU A 73 34.18 -28.88 -11.68
C LEU A 73 32.72 -29.32 -11.54
N LYS A 74 32.47 -30.60 -11.31
CA LYS A 74 31.11 -31.13 -11.14
C LYS A 74 30.43 -30.58 -9.88
N GLU A 75 31.17 -30.49 -8.78
CA GLU A 75 30.68 -29.93 -7.53
C GLU A 75 30.40 -28.42 -7.69
N ALA A 76 31.31 -27.68 -8.31
CA ALA A 76 31.14 -26.26 -8.59
C ALA A 76 29.93 -26.00 -9.52
N GLN A 77 29.76 -26.82 -10.56
CA GLN A 77 28.61 -26.74 -11.45
C GLN A 77 27.31 -27.00 -10.68
N LYS A 78 27.27 -28.07 -9.88
CA LYS A 78 26.10 -28.40 -9.05
C LYS A 78 25.74 -27.27 -8.09
N GLN A 79 26.74 -26.71 -7.38
CA GLN A 79 26.52 -25.58 -6.48
C GLN A 79 26.04 -24.33 -7.23
N SER A 80 26.57 -24.08 -8.44
CA SER A 80 26.12 -23.00 -9.30
C SER A 80 24.67 -23.19 -9.72
N ASP A 81 24.28 -24.41 -10.11
CA ASP A 81 22.92 -24.73 -10.54
C ASP A 81 21.93 -24.57 -9.38
N GLU A 82 22.26 -25.09 -8.19
CA GLU A 82 21.46 -24.94 -6.97
C GLU A 82 21.33 -23.45 -6.54
N LEU A 83 22.40 -22.68 -6.66
CA LEU A 83 22.38 -21.25 -6.36
C LEU A 83 21.50 -20.49 -7.36
N MET A 84 21.58 -20.83 -8.64
CA MET A 84 20.82 -20.19 -9.71
C MET A 84 19.33 -20.50 -9.58
N GLU A 85 18.96 -21.74 -9.27
CA GLU A 85 17.58 -22.14 -8.99
C GLU A 85 16.98 -21.36 -7.80
N ASN A 86 17.71 -21.31 -6.68
CA ASN A 86 17.30 -20.54 -5.51
C ASN A 86 17.18 -19.04 -5.78
N THR A 87 18.09 -18.49 -6.59
CA THR A 87 18.09 -17.07 -6.95
C THR A 87 16.90 -16.76 -7.87
N GLN A 88 16.64 -17.60 -8.87
CA GLN A 88 15.51 -17.44 -9.78
C GLN A 88 14.18 -17.46 -9.00
N TYR A 89 14.02 -18.42 -8.08
CA TYR A 89 12.84 -18.47 -7.21
C TYR A 89 12.63 -17.18 -6.40
N LYS A 90 13.72 -16.63 -5.82
CA LYS A 90 13.66 -15.38 -5.07
C LYS A 90 13.31 -14.18 -5.96
N VAL A 91 13.90 -14.09 -7.15
CA VAL A 91 13.62 -13.03 -8.12
C VAL A 91 12.15 -13.07 -8.53
N ASP A 92 11.61 -14.24 -8.90
CA ASP A 92 10.21 -14.39 -9.30
C ASP A 92 9.25 -14.00 -8.17
N LYS A 93 9.58 -14.38 -6.92
CA LYS A 93 8.79 -13.98 -5.76
C LYS A 93 8.82 -12.47 -5.54
N MET A 94 9.99 -11.84 -5.61
CA MET A 94 10.13 -10.38 -5.46
C MET A 94 9.39 -9.60 -6.55
N VAL A 95 9.42 -10.08 -7.81
CA VAL A 95 8.65 -9.48 -8.91
C VAL A 95 7.15 -9.58 -8.63
N LYS A 96 6.66 -10.77 -8.25
CA LYS A 96 5.24 -10.95 -7.90
C LYS A 96 4.82 -10.08 -6.72
N ASP A 97 5.61 -10.04 -5.66
CA ASP A 97 5.33 -9.22 -4.47
C ASP A 97 5.32 -7.72 -4.85
N SER A 98 6.26 -7.27 -5.70
CA SER A 98 6.30 -5.90 -6.21
C SER A 98 5.09 -5.55 -7.08
N GLU A 99 4.61 -6.47 -7.92
CA GLU A 99 3.40 -6.27 -8.73
C GLU A 99 2.15 -6.17 -7.86
N ILE A 100 2.05 -7.02 -6.83
CA ILE A 100 0.95 -6.99 -5.86
C ILE A 100 0.94 -5.66 -5.10
N LEU A 101 2.10 -5.22 -4.59
CA LEU A 101 2.22 -3.94 -3.89
C LEU A 101 1.80 -2.77 -4.77
N LYS A 102 2.23 -2.76 -6.04
CA LYS A 102 1.83 -1.73 -7.00
C LYS A 102 0.32 -1.73 -7.26
N LYS A 103 -0.32 -2.91 -7.35
CA LYS A 103 -1.78 -3.01 -7.48
C LYS A 103 -2.50 -2.49 -6.24
N ILE A 104 -2.04 -2.86 -5.04
CA ILE A 104 -2.62 -2.38 -3.78
C ILE A 104 -2.53 -0.86 -3.69
N GLU A 105 -1.39 -0.25 -4.03
CA GLU A 105 -1.25 1.21 -4.06
C GLU A 105 -2.23 1.86 -5.03
N GLN A 106 -2.36 1.31 -6.24
CA GLN A 106 -3.31 1.82 -7.25
C GLN A 106 -4.76 1.71 -6.79
N GLU A 107 -5.15 0.61 -6.15
CA GLU A 107 -6.49 0.43 -5.60
C GLU A 107 -6.74 1.34 -4.41
N ALA A 108 -5.78 1.48 -3.49
CA ALA A 108 -5.88 2.39 -2.35
C ALA A 108 -6.06 3.84 -2.81
N GLU A 109 -5.31 4.29 -3.83
CA GLU A 109 -5.47 5.62 -4.41
C GLU A 109 -6.83 5.81 -5.08
N LYS A 110 -7.37 4.78 -5.76
CA LYS A 110 -8.73 4.84 -6.31
C LYS A 110 -9.78 4.96 -5.21
N ILE A 111 -9.69 4.14 -4.17
CA ILE A 111 -10.62 4.16 -3.03
C ILE A 111 -10.57 5.53 -2.35
N LYS A 112 -9.37 6.06 -2.08
CA LYS A 112 -9.18 7.38 -1.49
C LYS A 112 -9.83 8.48 -2.32
N ARG A 113 -9.66 8.44 -3.65
CA ARG A 113 -10.33 9.40 -4.56
C ARG A 113 -11.85 9.28 -4.52
N SER A 114 -12.38 8.05 -4.53
CA SER A 114 -13.83 7.81 -4.45
C SER A 114 -14.41 8.40 -3.17
N ILE A 115 -13.79 8.10 -2.03
CA ILE A 115 -14.25 8.61 -0.71
C ILE A 115 -14.22 10.14 -0.67
N LEU A 116 -13.15 10.77 -1.19
CA LEU A 116 -13.06 12.24 -1.21
C LEU A 116 -14.14 12.86 -2.09
N GLN A 117 -14.41 12.26 -3.26
CA GLN A 117 -15.46 12.73 -4.15
C GLN A 117 -16.85 12.56 -3.52
N GLU A 118 -17.15 11.38 -2.98
CA GLU A 118 -18.42 11.08 -2.30
C GLU A 118 -18.63 12.00 -1.08
N ALA A 119 -17.59 12.24 -0.29
CA ALA A 119 -17.65 13.16 0.85
C ALA A 119 -17.96 14.59 0.41
N GLU A 120 -17.36 15.06 -0.69
CA GLU A 120 -17.64 16.38 -1.24
C GLU A 120 -19.06 16.47 -1.81
N GLU A 121 -19.54 15.43 -2.49
CA GLU A 121 -20.93 15.36 -2.98
C GLU A 121 -21.95 15.39 -1.83
N ILE A 122 -21.69 14.64 -0.76
CA ILE A 122 -22.54 14.65 0.45
C ILE A 122 -22.52 16.04 1.09
N ARG A 123 -21.34 16.67 1.21
CA ARG A 123 -21.19 18.02 1.77
C ARG A 123 -22.00 19.04 0.98
N LEU A 124 -21.88 19.03 -0.35
CA LEU A 124 -22.61 19.93 -1.24
C LEU A 124 -24.12 19.72 -1.15
N ARG A 125 -24.58 18.47 -1.12
CA ARG A 125 -26.00 18.14 -0.98
C ARG A 125 -26.55 18.63 0.36
N ALA A 126 -25.85 18.36 1.45
CA ALA A 126 -26.25 18.80 2.78
C ALA A 126 -26.33 20.34 2.89
N LEU A 127 -25.39 21.06 2.28
CA LEU A 127 -25.43 22.51 2.23
C LEU A 127 -26.64 23.03 1.44
N LYS A 128 -26.91 22.45 0.27
CA LYS A 128 -28.05 22.82 -0.56
C LYS A 128 -29.37 22.56 0.17
N GLU A 129 -29.54 21.39 0.77
CA GLU A 129 -30.73 21.04 1.55
C GLU A 129 -30.91 21.97 2.75
N SER A 130 -29.82 22.33 3.43
CA SER A 130 -29.84 23.28 4.54
C SER A 130 -30.27 24.68 4.09
N GLU A 131 -29.80 25.16 2.94
CA GLU A 131 -30.20 26.45 2.39
C GLU A 131 -31.69 26.45 1.99
N GLU A 132 -32.16 25.38 1.34
CA GLU A 132 -33.57 25.23 0.99
C GLU A 132 -34.47 25.18 2.23
N MET A 133 -34.07 24.45 3.27
CA MET A 133 -34.80 24.39 4.54
C MET A 133 -34.86 25.76 5.21
N ARG A 134 -33.74 26.50 5.24
CA ARG A 134 -33.68 27.86 5.80
C ARG A 134 -34.62 28.80 5.05
N ASN A 135 -34.62 28.75 3.72
CA ASN A 135 -35.46 29.63 2.90
C ASN A 135 -36.95 29.34 3.12
N LYS A 136 -37.34 28.06 3.16
CA LYS A 136 -38.72 27.65 3.47
C LYS A 136 -39.16 28.12 4.86
N ALA A 137 -38.32 27.93 5.86
CA ALA A 137 -38.61 28.39 7.22
C ALA A 137 -38.78 29.91 7.28
N TYR A 138 -37.98 30.66 6.51
CA TYR A 138 -38.12 32.11 6.40
C TYR A 138 -39.44 32.51 5.73
N GLU A 139 -39.79 31.90 4.60
CA GLU A 139 -41.06 32.15 3.90
C GLU A 139 -42.28 31.83 4.79
N GLU A 140 -42.24 30.71 5.51
CA GLU A 140 -43.30 30.30 6.44
C GLU A 140 -43.43 31.27 7.62
N SER A 141 -42.29 31.70 8.18
CA SER A 141 -42.24 32.70 9.25
C SER A 141 -42.84 34.03 8.79
N GLU A 142 -42.48 34.51 7.60
CA GLU A 142 -43.03 35.74 7.03
C GLU A 142 -44.54 35.62 6.80
N SER A 143 -44.99 34.51 6.21
CA SER A 143 -46.42 34.24 5.98
C SER A 143 -47.20 34.19 7.30
N THR A 144 -46.66 33.53 8.32
CA THR A 144 -47.26 33.45 9.66
C THR A 144 -47.34 34.83 10.30
N ARG A 145 -46.29 35.66 10.20
CA ARG A 145 -46.29 37.04 10.72
C ARG A 145 -47.40 37.85 10.06
N VAL A 146 -47.45 37.87 8.72
CA VAL A 146 -48.45 38.62 7.97
C VAL A 146 -49.87 38.12 8.27
N GLY A 147 -50.07 36.80 8.36
CA GLY A 147 -51.35 36.22 8.74
C GLY A 147 -51.81 36.62 10.14
N ALA A 148 -50.90 36.64 11.11
CA ALA A 148 -51.18 37.08 12.49
C ALA A 148 -51.51 38.57 12.56
N ASP A 149 -50.78 39.42 11.82
CA ASP A 149 -51.03 40.86 11.75
C ASP A 149 -52.43 41.14 11.15
N ASN A 150 -52.77 40.49 10.03
CA ASN A 150 -54.08 40.61 9.40
C ASN A 150 -55.21 40.11 10.31
N TYR A 151 -54.97 39.02 11.04
CA TYR A 151 -55.93 38.50 12.00
C TYR A 151 -56.16 39.49 13.14
N ALA A 152 -55.09 40.05 13.73
CA ALA A 152 -55.18 41.06 14.77
C ALA A 152 -55.95 42.29 14.29
N GLU A 153 -55.69 42.76 13.07
CA GLU A 153 -56.43 43.87 12.45
C GLU A 153 -57.93 43.55 12.32
N SER A 154 -58.28 42.35 11.85
CA SER A 154 -59.67 41.92 11.71
C SER A 154 -60.41 41.87 13.05
N ILE A 155 -59.76 41.36 14.10
CA ILE A 155 -60.34 41.27 15.45
C ILE A 155 -60.51 42.67 16.04
N LEU A 156 -59.50 43.54 15.91
CA LEU A 156 -59.57 44.92 16.37
C LEU A 156 -60.67 45.69 15.66
N THR A 157 -60.83 45.50 14.35
CA THR A 157 -61.90 46.12 13.56
C THR A 157 -63.28 45.65 14.00
N SER A 158 -63.44 44.34 14.23
CA SER A 158 -64.72 43.79 14.73
C SER A 158 -65.04 44.32 16.13
N LEU A 159 -64.05 44.41 17.01
CA LEU A 159 -64.23 44.94 18.36
C LEU A 159 -64.62 46.42 18.35
N ASP A 160 -64.01 47.23 17.48
CA ASP A 160 -64.37 48.63 17.30
C ASP A 160 -65.82 48.79 16.82
N GLN A 161 -66.25 47.95 15.88
CA GLN A 161 -67.64 47.93 15.40
C GLN A 161 -68.63 47.55 16.53
N ASP A 162 -68.31 46.52 17.32
CA ASP A 162 -69.14 46.08 18.43
C ASP A 162 -69.25 47.15 19.53
N LEU A 163 -68.14 47.80 19.88
CA LEU A 163 -68.13 48.91 20.83
C LEU A 163 -68.93 50.11 20.31
N THR A 164 -68.80 50.43 19.03
CA THR A 164 -69.58 51.50 18.38
C THR A 164 -71.07 51.22 18.43
N ASN A 165 -71.47 49.96 18.17
CA ASN A 165 -72.87 49.53 18.27
C ASN A 165 -73.38 49.66 19.71
N ALA A 166 -72.63 49.16 20.70
CA ALA A 166 -73.00 49.27 22.11
C ALA A 166 -73.14 50.72 22.57
N LEU A 167 -72.21 51.60 22.19
CA LEU A 167 -72.28 53.04 22.48
C LEU A 167 -73.48 53.71 21.82
N SER A 168 -73.85 53.31 20.60
CA SER A 168 -75.05 53.80 19.91
C SER A 168 -76.32 53.41 20.68
N ILE A 169 -76.43 52.16 21.14
CA ILE A 169 -77.55 51.69 21.97
C ILE A 169 -77.64 52.51 23.26
N ILE A 170 -76.51 52.72 23.97
CA ILE A 170 -76.48 53.53 25.20
C ILE A 170 -76.92 54.96 24.92
N ARG A 171 -76.42 55.60 23.86
CA ARG A 171 -76.82 56.96 23.47
C ARG A 171 -78.32 57.05 23.17
N ASN A 172 -78.87 56.06 22.47
CA ASN A 172 -80.31 56.00 22.19
C ASN A 172 -81.12 55.78 23.48
N GLY A 173 -80.69 54.90 24.37
CA GLY A 173 -81.31 54.69 25.68
C GLY A 173 -81.28 55.95 26.56
N GLN A 174 -80.14 56.65 26.61
CA GLN A 174 -80.01 57.95 27.28
C GLN A 174 -80.97 58.99 26.70
N LYS A 175 -81.06 59.10 25.36
CA LYS A 175 -82.04 59.98 24.69
C LYS A 175 -83.46 59.63 25.13
N HIS A 176 -83.85 58.35 25.11
CA HIS A 176 -85.17 57.90 25.54
C HIS A 176 -85.47 58.25 27.00
N ILE A 177 -84.51 58.07 27.92
CA ILE A 177 -84.68 58.44 29.33
C ILE A 177 -84.79 59.94 29.50
N SER A 178 -84.00 60.75 28.78
CA SER A 178 -84.13 62.21 28.82
C SER A 178 -85.49 62.69 28.29
N SER A 179 -86.00 62.08 27.20
CA SER A 179 -87.33 62.37 26.66
C SER A 179 -88.44 61.92 27.61
N SER A 180 -88.27 60.75 28.26
CA SER A 180 -89.21 60.22 29.26
C SER A 180 -89.24 61.07 30.53
N LYS A 181 -88.09 61.53 31.03
CA LYS A 181 -88.00 62.49 32.16
C LYS A 181 -88.69 63.82 31.83
N SER A 182 -88.54 64.34 30.61
CA SER A 182 -89.30 65.53 30.16
C SER A 182 -90.81 65.28 30.11
N ASN A 183 -91.27 64.09 29.73
CA ASN A 183 -92.70 63.73 29.72
C ASN A 183 -93.27 63.44 31.12
N SER A 184 -92.50 62.83 32.03
CA SER A 184 -92.94 62.56 33.40
C SER A 184 -92.95 63.82 34.28
N ASN A 185 -92.08 64.80 34.01
CA ASN A 185 -92.20 66.14 34.61
C ASN A 185 -93.49 66.88 34.16
N ARG A 186 -94.00 66.62 32.94
CA ARG A 186 -95.32 67.14 32.50
C ARG A 186 -96.50 66.46 33.21
N PHE A 187 -96.38 65.17 33.57
CA PHE A 187 -97.44 64.42 34.23
C PHE A 187 -97.54 64.68 35.74
N GLN A 188 -96.46 65.04 36.43
CA GLN A 188 -96.54 65.45 37.86
C GLN A 188 -97.16 66.85 38.03
N SER A 189 -96.99 67.76 37.07
CA SER A 189 -97.67 69.07 37.10
C SER A 189 -99.18 68.99 36.90
N THR A 190 -99.73 67.91 36.33
CA THR A 190 -101.19 67.76 36.15
C THR A 190 -101.88 67.04 37.31
N GLN A 191 -101.17 66.19 38.07
CA GLN A 191 -101.77 65.45 39.20
C GLN A 191 -101.71 66.23 40.54
N SER A 192 -100.86 67.25 40.67
CA SER A 192 -100.88 68.18 41.82
C SER A 192 -101.98 69.25 41.71
N ASN A 193 -102.65 69.40 40.56
CA ASN A 193 -103.67 70.44 40.34
C ASN A 193 -105.12 69.90 40.40
N GLY A 194 -105.30 68.64 40.83
CA GLY A 194 -106.59 67.94 40.86
C GLY A 194 -107.11 67.57 42.25
N ARG A 195 -106.37 67.83 43.33
CA ARG A 195 -106.84 67.57 44.71
C ARG A 195 -107.40 68.81 45.44
N ASP A 196 -107.34 69.99 44.80
CA ASP A 196 -107.85 71.25 45.36
C ASP A 196 -109.20 71.71 44.76
N LYS A 197 -109.92 70.86 44.02
CA LYS A 197 -111.21 71.22 43.37
C LYS A 197 -112.46 70.44 43.82
N GLU A 198 -112.38 69.57 44.82
CA GLU A 198 -113.57 68.91 45.41
C GLU A 198 -114.08 69.56 46.72
N ALA A 199 -113.61 70.77 47.06
CA ALA A 199 -114.08 71.53 48.23
C ALA A 199 -114.79 72.86 47.87
N ALA A 200 -115.23 73.06 46.63
CA ALA A 200 -115.96 74.27 46.25
C ALA A 200 -117.11 73.98 45.27
N ILE A 201 -118.33 74.17 45.80
CA ILE A 201 -119.62 74.41 45.12
C ILE A 201 -120.36 73.11 44.72
N LEU A 202 -121.43 72.71 45.44
CA LEU A 202 -122.84 73.15 45.28
C LEU A 202 -123.43 72.74 43.91
#